data_AF-A0A674JC78-F1
#
_entry.id   AF-A0A674JC78-F1
#
_cell.length_a   1.000
_cell.length_b   1.000
_cell.length_c   1.000
_cell.angle_alpha   90.00
_cell.angle_beta   90.00
_cell.angle_gamma   90.00
#
_symmetry.space_group_name_H-M   'P 1'
#
loop_
_entity.id
_entity.type
_entity.pdbx_description
1 polymer ?
#
loop_
_entity_poly.entity_id
_entity_poly.type
_entity_poly.pdbx_seq_one_letter_code
_entity_poly.pdbx_strand_id
1 'polypeptide(L)'
;KYARILNRKLGNSSYYLIYSCPKEIAREFEKGVGRKLHRDLVEFDKKNKHTSYISDPWFDMYLCARDPVVLNFNPFISLNPDPKEAYNSQVVRATNLVVSSIKFLNSLNNEFLRPDIYYVNPKWSQSRLFKKFISLLPTSVSWYGAYMVNAYPLDMSQYKRLFNSSRIPKLNKDELFTNEWGRHLLVMRNGHFYVFDVLDPGGNILHPSEIQAQLIYILQDADRLPEFSLCYLTTEDRNTWAAVRQQLLEAGNEDNLQKIDSAVFCLCLDNISLKNDTELSHCMLHGRGFNRWFDKSFSLIITSDGTAGVNFEHSWGDGVAVLRFVNEVYRNSTRHPAIVPHSSPAALSATKCERLEFKLNDSIQSAINAARMKFEETNEKISVRMFEFRKFGKEFLVKQKLSPDAVFQLACQMTAYRQFGKIISSYEACSTAAFKHGRTETIRPTSILTKQCSRAFVEERSKHSVAELRNMIDECSKYHRRLQLEAALGKGFDRHLFALKHLSVSRGDPMPELFLDSAYQKLNHIILSTSTLHSPAVHLGGFGPVVPDGFGIGYNVFDTWVGCNTTGYLNRELQEFLRCLEYSLTDILDVLEGRPLV
;
A
#
# COMPACT_ATOMS: atom_id res chain seq x y z
N LYS A 1 4.70 39.08 -1.08
CA LYS A 1 5.05 39.82 0.16
C LYS A 1 6.03 39.02 1.05
N TYR A 2 5.80 37.72 1.29
CA TYR A 2 6.75 36.82 1.99
C TYR A 2 8.14 36.68 1.31
N ALA A 3 8.20 36.68 -0.03
CA ALA A 3 9.48 36.61 -0.76
C ALA A 3 10.39 37.84 -0.59
N ARG A 4 9.85 39.02 -0.22
CA ARG A 4 10.67 40.23 0.03
C ARG A 4 11.30 40.23 1.43
N ILE A 5 10.76 39.47 2.37
CA ILE A 5 11.27 39.38 3.74
C ILE A 5 12.47 38.41 3.82
N LEU A 6 12.49 37.37 2.96
CA LEU A 6 13.61 36.42 2.84
C LEU A 6 14.86 37.00 2.16
N ASN A 7 14.72 37.99 1.29
CA ASN A 7 15.83 38.54 0.50
C ASN A 7 16.87 39.35 1.28
N ARG A 8 16.62 39.72 2.55
CA ARG A 8 17.54 40.57 3.33
C ARG A 8 18.46 39.80 4.30
N LYS A 9 18.33 38.47 4.46
CA LYS A 9 19.06 37.71 5.49
C LYS A 9 20.01 36.60 4.99
N LEU A 10 20.05 36.30 3.69
CA LEU A 10 20.86 35.18 3.17
C LEU A 10 21.85 35.68 2.11
N GLY A 11 22.97 36.25 2.58
CA GLY A 11 24.09 36.67 1.74
C GLY A 11 25.02 35.52 1.39
N ASN A 12 24.54 34.50 0.66
CA ASN A 12 25.38 33.43 0.11
C ASN A 12 25.13 33.27 -1.39
N SER A 13 26.12 33.67 -2.20
CA SER A 13 26.10 33.75 -3.67
C SER A 13 25.78 32.40 -4.36
N SER A 14 26.19 31.28 -3.78
CA SER A 14 25.99 29.93 -4.36
C SER A 14 24.54 29.44 -4.27
N TYR A 15 23.74 29.95 -3.33
CA TYR A 15 22.31 29.62 -3.22
C TYR A 15 21.45 30.33 -4.27
N TYR A 16 21.90 31.48 -4.79
CA TYR A 16 21.14 32.27 -5.77
C TYR A 16 21.09 31.61 -7.15
N LEU A 17 22.15 30.91 -7.57
CA LEU A 17 22.21 30.24 -8.88
C LEU A 17 21.41 28.92 -8.93
N ILE A 18 21.31 28.20 -7.82
CA ILE A 18 20.64 26.88 -7.78
C ILE A 18 19.10 27.00 -7.76
N TYR A 19 18.55 28.11 -7.24
CA TYR A 19 17.09 28.31 -7.11
C TYR A 19 16.49 29.41 -8.01
N SER A 20 17.30 30.21 -8.72
CA SER A 20 16.80 31.22 -9.65
C SER A 20 16.19 30.57 -10.90
N CYS A 21 16.90 29.62 -11.50
CA CYS A 21 16.48 28.92 -12.72
C CYS A 21 15.16 28.14 -12.56
N PRO A 22 14.98 27.24 -11.54
CA PRO A 22 13.70 26.53 -11.39
C PRO A 22 12.50 27.45 -11.11
N LYS A 23 12.74 28.58 -10.45
CA LYS A 23 11.69 29.56 -10.14
C LYS A 23 11.27 30.35 -11.37
N GLU A 24 12.20 30.62 -12.28
CA GLU A 24 11.92 31.25 -13.58
C GLU A 24 11.15 30.28 -14.46
N ILE A 25 11.60 29.03 -14.61
CA ILE A 25 10.89 27.97 -15.36
C ILE A 25 9.46 27.79 -14.84
N ALA A 26 9.26 27.74 -13.52
CA ALA A 26 7.92 27.62 -12.94
C ALA A 26 7.02 28.83 -13.26
N ARG A 27 7.57 30.05 -13.27
CA ARG A 27 6.84 31.27 -13.64
C ARG A 27 6.50 31.32 -15.13
N GLU A 28 7.41 30.87 -15.97
CA GLU A 28 7.20 30.79 -17.41
C GLU A 28 6.15 29.71 -17.73
N PHE A 29 6.21 28.56 -17.06
CA PHE A 29 5.18 27.54 -17.14
C PHE A 29 3.81 28.08 -16.71
N GLU A 30 3.72 28.75 -15.56
CA GLU A 30 2.48 29.34 -15.04
C GLU A 30 1.87 30.37 -16.01
N LYS A 31 2.70 31.20 -16.65
CA LYS A 31 2.24 32.24 -17.59
C LYS A 31 2.01 31.74 -19.01
N GLY A 32 2.67 30.66 -19.40
CA GLY A 32 2.68 30.10 -20.74
C GLY A 32 1.90 28.79 -20.83
N VAL A 33 2.60 27.71 -21.22
CA VAL A 33 1.99 26.40 -21.55
C VAL A 33 1.20 25.80 -20.38
N GLY A 34 1.65 25.99 -19.14
CA GLY A 34 0.97 25.49 -17.95
C GLY A 34 -0.42 26.11 -17.76
N ARG A 35 -0.61 27.40 -18.09
CA ARG A 35 -1.93 28.05 -18.07
C ARG A 35 -2.90 27.42 -19.06
N LYS A 36 -2.41 27.09 -20.26
CA LYS A 36 -3.19 26.43 -21.31
C LYS A 36 -3.58 25.02 -20.88
N LEU A 37 -2.61 24.22 -20.43
CA LEU A 37 -2.85 22.86 -19.92
C LEU A 37 -3.84 22.87 -18.75
N HIS A 38 -3.71 23.82 -17.80
CA HIS A 38 -4.62 23.92 -16.66
C HIS A 38 -6.05 24.26 -17.09
N ARG A 39 -6.22 25.25 -17.98
CA ARG A 39 -7.54 25.59 -18.52
C ARG A 39 -8.20 24.35 -19.16
N ASP A 40 -7.43 23.62 -19.95
CA ASP A 40 -7.94 22.48 -20.67
C ASP A 40 -8.22 21.28 -19.73
N LEU A 41 -7.42 21.09 -18.67
CA LEU A 41 -7.70 20.12 -17.60
C LEU A 41 -9.00 20.45 -16.86
N VAL A 42 -9.25 21.72 -16.55
CA VAL A 42 -10.51 22.18 -15.94
C VAL A 42 -11.69 21.97 -16.90
N GLU A 43 -11.50 22.17 -18.21
CA GLU A 43 -12.53 21.86 -19.20
C GLU A 43 -12.81 20.36 -19.28
N PHE A 44 -11.77 19.52 -19.24
CA PHE A 44 -11.90 18.07 -19.16
C PHE A 44 -12.69 17.64 -17.92
N ASP A 45 -12.35 18.16 -16.74
CA ASP A 45 -13.06 17.88 -15.49
C ASP A 45 -14.54 18.29 -15.55
N LYS A 46 -14.84 19.50 -16.09
CA LYS A 46 -16.21 19.97 -16.28
C LYS A 46 -17.05 19.09 -17.22
N LYS A 47 -16.43 18.46 -18.21
CA LYS A 47 -17.08 17.51 -19.13
C LYS A 47 -17.25 16.13 -18.50
N ASN A 48 -16.42 15.77 -17.52
CA ASN A 48 -16.36 14.44 -16.92
C ASN A 48 -16.71 14.40 -15.43
N LYS A 49 -17.79 15.10 -15.02
CA LYS A 49 -18.22 15.24 -13.61
C LYS A 49 -18.58 13.93 -12.87
N HIS A 50 -18.69 12.82 -13.59
CA HIS A 50 -19.00 11.51 -13.03
C HIS A 50 -17.75 10.80 -12.45
N THR A 51 -16.55 11.33 -12.72
CA THR A 51 -15.26 10.84 -12.25
C THR A 51 -14.40 11.99 -11.73
N SER A 52 -13.16 11.71 -11.34
CA SER A 52 -12.16 12.72 -10.99
C SER A 52 -11.16 12.90 -12.14
N TYR A 53 -10.57 14.10 -12.26
CA TYR A 53 -9.53 14.37 -13.25
C TYR A 53 -8.30 13.46 -13.16
N ILE A 54 -8.09 12.80 -12.00
CA ILE A 54 -6.87 12.07 -11.69
C ILE A 54 -7.03 10.55 -11.78
N SER A 55 -8.25 10.01 -11.65
CA SER A 55 -8.46 8.56 -11.56
C SER A 55 -7.86 7.79 -12.73
N ASP A 56 -8.22 8.16 -13.96
CA ASP A 56 -7.78 7.44 -15.15
C ASP A 56 -6.29 7.64 -15.43
N PRO A 57 -5.72 8.86 -15.39
CA PRO A 57 -4.27 9.05 -15.48
C PRO A 57 -3.47 8.25 -14.45
N TRP A 58 -4.00 8.11 -13.23
CA TRP A 58 -3.32 7.37 -12.16
C TRP A 58 -3.38 5.85 -12.39
N PHE A 59 -4.50 5.31 -12.88
CA PHE A 59 -4.56 3.93 -13.36
C PHE A 59 -3.58 3.68 -14.51
N ASP A 60 -3.57 4.59 -15.48
CA ASP A 60 -2.73 4.50 -16.67
C ASP A 60 -1.24 4.46 -16.33
N MET A 61 -0.79 5.23 -15.33
CA MET A 61 0.59 5.19 -14.84
C MET A 61 1.02 3.79 -14.40
N TYR A 62 0.24 3.14 -13.53
CA TYR A 62 0.59 1.81 -13.02
C TYR A 62 0.40 0.72 -14.07
N LEU A 63 -0.64 0.82 -14.89
CA LEU A 63 -0.93 -0.17 -15.92
C LEU A 63 0.02 -0.08 -17.11
N CYS A 64 0.63 1.08 -17.38
CA CYS A 64 1.68 1.24 -18.41
C CYS A 64 3.09 0.99 -17.87
N ALA A 65 3.31 1.01 -16.54
CA ALA A 65 4.61 0.65 -15.96
C ALA A 65 4.99 -0.78 -16.38
N ARG A 66 6.26 -0.98 -16.76
CA ARG A 66 6.80 -2.24 -17.27
C ARG A 66 7.67 -2.99 -16.25
N ASP A 67 8.10 -2.31 -15.20
CA ASP A 67 8.82 -2.95 -14.09
C ASP A 67 7.99 -4.08 -13.46
N PRO A 68 8.64 -5.12 -12.91
CA PRO A 68 7.98 -6.15 -12.14
C PRO A 68 7.06 -5.57 -11.06
N VAL A 69 5.89 -6.18 -10.85
CA VAL A 69 4.97 -5.74 -9.79
C VAL A 69 5.51 -6.01 -8.39
N VAL A 70 6.33 -7.05 -8.26
CA VAL A 70 6.99 -7.44 -7.00
C VAL A 70 8.05 -6.41 -6.63
N LEU A 71 8.10 -6.03 -5.34
CA LEU A 71 8.96 -5.00 -4.75
C LEU A 71 8.68 -3.55 -5.23
N ASN A 72 8.47 -3.32 -6.53
CA ASN A 72 8.28 -1.97 -7.05
C ASN A 72 6.91 -1.39 -6.70
N PHE A 73 5.87 -2.23 -6.66
CA PHE A 73 4.49 -1.77 -6.47
C PHE A 73 3.75 -2.53 -5.37
N ASN A 74 3.74 -3.87 -5.39
CA ASN A 74 2.92 -4.68 -4.50
C ASN A 74 3.38 -4.56 -3.04
N PRO A 75 2.54 -4.03 -2.13
CA PRO A 75 2.82 -4.01 -0.70
C PRO A 75 2.22 -5.25 -0.02
N PHE A 76 2.40 -5.33 1.30
CA PHE A 76 1.72 -6.31 2.13
C PHE A 76 1.21 -5.72 3.44
N ILE A 77 0.23 -6.42 4.04
CA ILE A 77 -0.30 -6.19 5.39
C ILE A 77 -0.33 -7.54 6.11
N SER A 78 0.33 -7.67 7.26
CA SER A 78 0.19 -8.84 8.12
C SER A 78 -0.85 -8.63 9.20
N LEU A 79 -1.54 -9.72 9.54
CA LEU A 79 -2.60 -9.75 10.54
C LEU A 79 -2.02 -10.07 11.91
N ASN A 80 -2.58 -9.46 12.95
CA ASN A 80 -2.38 -9.95 14.32
C ASN A 80 -2.80 -11.43 14.42
N PRO A 81 -2.16 -12.23 15.31
CA PRO A 81 -2.59 -13.59 15.58
C PRO A 81 -4.02 -13.64 16.11
N ASP A 82 -4.71 -14.78 15.95
CA ASP A 82 -5.94 -14.99 16.71
C ASP A 82 -5.59 -14.94 18.20
N PRO A 83 -6.31 -14.16 19.04
CA PRO A 83 -6.06 -14.10 20.47
C PRO A 83 -6.13 -15.46 21.18
N LYS A 84 -6.80 -16.45 20.59
CA LYS A 84 -6.87 -17.82 21.09
C LYS A 84 -5.86 -18.68 20.35
N GLU A 85 -4.80 -19.09 21.04
CA GLU A 85 -3.67 -19.82 20.46
C GLU A 85 -4.08 -21.05 19.62
N ALA A 86 -5.05 -21.84 20.10
CA ALA A 86 -5.53 -23.04 19.40
C ALA A 86 -6.14 -22.75 17.99
N TYR A 87 -6.58 -21.52 17.73
CA TYR A 87 -7.12 -21.10 16.44
C TYR A 87 -6.04 -20.73 15.41
N ASN A 88 -4.77 -20.68 15.83
CA ASN A 88 -3.63 -20.36 14.96
C ASN A 88 -3.02 -21.58 14.26
N SER A 89 -3.62 -22.78 14.33
CA SER A 89 -3.20 -23.85 13.42
C SER A 89 -3.52 -23.47 11.97
N GLN A 90 -2.61 -23.78 11.04
CA GLN A 90 -2.71 -23.34 9.64
C GLN A 90 -4.07 -23.65 9.00
N VAL A 91 -4.56 -24.90 9.13
CA VAL A 91 -5.86 -25.33 8.57
C VAL A 91 -7.03 -24.55 9.18
N VAL A 92 -7.07 -24.43 10.51
CA VAL A 92 -8.17 -23.75 11.21
C VAL A 92 -8.20 -22.27 10.83
N ARG A 93 -7.03 -21.63 10.87
CA ARG A 93 -6.90 -20.21 10.54
C ARG A 93 -7.21 -19.94 9.08
N ALA A 94 -6.69 -20.74 8.15
CA ALA A 94 -6.97 -20.61 6.73
C ALA A 94 -8.47 -20.78 6.43
N THR A 95 -9.12 -21.82 6.98
CA THR A 95 -10.57 -22.04 6.80
C THR A 95 -11.38 -20.85 7.31
N ASN A 96 -11.10 -20.37 8.52
CA ASN A 96 -11.81 -19.26 9.13
C ASN A 96 -11.63 -17.94 8.35
N LEU A 97 -10.41 -17.66 7.87
CA LEU A 97 -10.13 -16.47 7.06
C LEU A 97 -10.76 -16.57 5.67
N VAL A 98 -10.76 -17.75 5.02
CA VAL A 98 -11.44 -17.98 3.74
C VAL A 98 -12.94 -17.73 3.90
N VAL A 99 -13.60 -18.39 4.85
CA VAL A 99 -15.05 -18.21 5.06
C VAL A 99 -15.39 -16.76 5.39
N SER A 100 -14.58 -16.09 6.22
CA SER A 100 -14.76 -14.68 6.55
C SER A 100 -14.60 -13.77 5.32
N SER A 101 -13.67 -14.11 4.42
CA SER A 101 -13.47 -13.40 3.16
C SER A 101 -14.66 -13.55 2.21
N ILE A 102 -15.25 -14.75 2.13
CA ILE A 102 -16.47 -14.98 1.33
C ILE A 102 -17.69 -14.30 1.95
N LYS A 103 -17.80 -14.25 3.28
CA LYS A 103 -18.83 -13.43 3.95
C LYS A 103 -18.69 -11.94 3.61
N PHE A 104 -17.46 -11.43 3.51
CA PHE A 104 -17.19 -10.06 3.08
C PHE A 104 -17.63 -9.85 1.63
N LEU A 105 -17.24 -10.75 0.70
CA LEU A 105 -17.67 -10.73 -0.69
C LEU A 105 -19.20 -10.72 -0.81
N ASN A 106 -19.90 -11.65 -0.14
CA ASN A 106 -21.36 -11.70 -0.16
C ASN A 106 -21.97 -10.42 0.44
N SER A 107 -21.38 -9.86 1.49
CA SER A 107 -21.84 -8.58 2.06
C SER A 107 -21.67 -7.42 1.09
N LEU A 108 -20.58 -7.40 0.31
CA LEU A 108 -20.33 -6.39 -0.71
C LEU A 108 -21.32 -6.53 -1.88
N ASN A 109 -21.48 -7.73 -2.44
CA ASN A 109 -22.34 -7.99 -3.61
C ASN A 109 -23.83 -7.77 -3.31
N ASN A 110 -24.27 -8.04 -2.08
CA ASN A 110 -25.67 -7.85 -1.67
C ASN A 110 -25.91 -6.47 -1.03
N GLU A 111 -24.96 -5.52 -1.14
CA GLU A 111 -25.07 -4.15 -0.58
C GLU A 111 -25.33 -4.10 0.94
N PHE A 112 -24.95 -5.15 1.67
CA PHE A 112 -25.04 -5.20 3.14
C PHE A 112 -23.80 -4.64 3.84
N LEU A 113 -22.68 -4.52 3.12
CA LEU A 113 -21.47 -3.89 3.63
C LEU A 113 -21.75 -2.41 3.91
N ARG A 114 -21.57 -2.01 5.17
CA ARG A 114 -21.81 -0.62 5.57
C ARG A 114 -20.89 0.35 4.81
N PRO A 115 -21.41 1.51 4.35
CA PRO A 115 -20.60 2.53 3.70
C PRO A 115 -19.40 2.96 4.54
N ASP A 116 -18.29 3.20 3.87
CA ASP A 116 -17.08 3.75 4.50
C ASP A 116 -17.29 5.24 4.74
N ILE A 117 -17.23 5.63 6.02
CA ILE A 117 -17.49 7.01 6.45
C ILE A 117 -16.41 7.41 7.44
N TYR A 118 -15.72 8.51 7.12
CA TYR A 118 -14.84 9.18 8.08
C TYR A 118 -15.68 10.08 9.00
N TYR A 119 -15.64 9.80 10.31
CA TYR A 119 -16.36 10.58 11.31
C TYR A 119 -15.39 11.49 12.06
N VAL A 120 -15.56 12.82 11.93
CA VAL A 120 -14.77 13.78 12.75
C VAL A 120 -15.10 13.62 14.23
N ASN A 121 -16.37 13.39 14.56
CA ASN A 121 -16.80 13.00 15.91
C ASN A 121 -17.18 11.51 15.92
N PRO A 122 -16.36 10.64 16.52
CA PRO A 122 -16.58 9.19 16.50
C PRO A 122 -17.92 8.74 17.09
N LYS A 123 -18.58 9.55 17.94
CA LYS A 123 -19.88 9.22 18.54
C LYS A 123 -20.96 8.94 17.48
N TRP A 124 -20.91 9.64 16.35
CA TRP A 124 -21.85 9.43 15.24
C TRP A 124 -21.75 8.04 14.62
N SER A 125 -20.56 7.44 14.61
CA SER A 125 -20.37 6.07 14.12
C SER A 125 -21.20 5.03 14.90
N GLN A 126 -21.56 5.32 16.16
CA GLN A 126 -22.35 4.43 17.02
C GLN A 126 -23.83 4.83 17.11
N SER A 127 -24.22 5.99 16.58
CA SER A 127 -25.59 6.48 16.65
C SER A 127 -26.53 5.70 15.73
N ARG A 128 -27.45 4.93 16.31
CA ARG A 128 -28.50 4.21 15.55
C ARG A 128 -29.48 5.18 14.89
N LEU A 129 -29.80 6.29 15.55
CA LEU A 129 -30.69 7.32 15.02
C LEU A 129 -30.13 7.96 13.76
N PHE A 130 -28.83 8.32 13.78
CA PHE A 130 -28.15 8.85 12.60
C PHE A 130 -28.17 7.87 11.43
N LYS A 131 -27.84 6.59 11.69
CA LYS A 131 -27.85 5.56 10.65
C LYS A 131 -29.24 5.38 10.02
N LYS A 132 -30.29 5.35 10.85
CA LYS A 132 -31.69 5.25 10.38
C LYS A 132 -32.11 6.49 9.59
N PHE A 133 -31.69 7.68 10.01
CA PHE A 133 -31.96 8.92 9.29
C PHE A 133 -31.29 8.90 7.90
N ILE A 134 -29.98 8.62 7.84
CA ILE A 134 -29.23 8.56 6.58
C ILE A 134 -29.78 7.49 5.64
N SER A 135 -30.19 6.31 6.15
CA SER A 135 -30.75 5.25 5.30
C SER A 135 -32.09 5.61 4.64
N LEU A 136 -32.79 6.63 5.16
CA LEU A 136 -34.03 7.11 4.57
C LEU A 136 -33.80 8.22 3.52
N LEU A 137 -32.59 8.78 3.45
CA LEU A 137 -32.27 9.83 2.48
C LEU A 137 -32.00 9.23 1.10
N PRO A 138 -32.52 9.84 0.02
CA PRO A 138 -32.13 9.48 -1.35
C PRO A 138 -30.62 9.61 -1.57
N THR A 139 -30.06 8.78 -2.45
CA THR A 139 -28.62 8.77 -2.79
C THR A 139 -28.11 10.12 -3.30
N SER A 140 -28.97 10.91 -3.94
CA SER A 140 -28.63 12.26 -4.43
C SER A 140 -28.37 13.29 -3.31
N VAL A 141 -28.87 13.04 -2.09
CA VAL A 141 -28.75 13.97 -0.95
C VAL A 141 -28.10 13.36 0.30
N SER A 142 -27.90 12.04 0.34
CA SER A 142 -27.36 11.33 1.50
C SER A 142 -25.98 11.84 1.95
N TRP A 143 -25.13 12.25 1.00
CA TRP A 143 -23.83 12.86 1.30
C TRP A 143 -23.98 14.16 2.10
N TYR A 144 -24.91 15.04 1.71
CA TYR A 144 -25.16 16.30 2.45
C TYR A 144 -25.70 16.03 3.86
N GLY A 145 -26.54 15.00 4.03
CA GLY A 145 -27.03 14.58 5.34
C GLY A 145 -25.90 14.13 6.27
N ALA A 146 -24.90 13.40 5.75
CA ALA A 146 -23.71 13.03 6.51
C ALA A 146 -22.83 14.26 6.80
N TYR A 147 -22.67 15.15 5.82
CA TYR A 147 -21.88 16.36 5.96
C TYR A 147 -22.38 17.29 7.08
N MET A 148 -23.69 17.38 7.31
CA MET A 148 -24.30 18.18 8.39
C MET A 148 -23.81 17.81 9.80
N VAL A 149 -23.29 16.59 9.99
CA VAL A 149 -22.73 16.13 11.27
C VAL A 149 -21.21 15.94 11.23
N ASN A 150 -20.55 16.54 10.23
CA ASN A 150 -19.12 16.39 9.96
C ASN A 150 -18.70 14.92 9.76
N ALA A 151 -19.54 14.16 9.07
CA ALA A 151 -19.23 12.82 8.59
C ALA A 151 -19.03 12.86 7.06
N TYR A 152 -17.97 12.22 6.58
CA TYR A 152 -17.53 12.27 5.19
C TYR A 152 -17.56 10.86 4.60
N PRO A 153 -18.61 10.49 3.84
CA PRO A 153 -18.64 9.25 3.08
C PRO A 153 -17.46 9.19 2.11
N LEU A 154 -16.87 8.00 1.99
CA LEU A 154 -15.70 7.74 1.14
C LEU A 154 -16.13 6.99 -0.13
N ASP A 155 -15.37 7.16 -1.20
CA ASP A 155 -15.55 6.43 -2.45
C ASP A 155 -15.27 4.94 -2.24
N MET A 156 -16.17 4.11 -2.77
CA MET A 156 -16.07 2.65 -2.71
C MET A 156 -16.03 2.01 -4.11
N SER A 157 -15.80 2.79 -5.17
CA SER A 157 -15.84 2.31 -6.57
C SER A 157 -14.78 1.25 -6.89
N GLN A 158 -13.70 1.21 -6.10
CA GLN A 158 -12.61 0.24 -6.23
C GLN A 158 -12.93 -1.12 -5.59
N TYR A 159 -13.90 -1.21 -4.68
CA TYR A 159 -14.13 -2.40 -3.84
C TYR A 159 -14.46 -3.65 -4.66
N LYS A 160 -15.14 -3.47 -5.80
CA LYS A 160 -15.47 -4.57 -6.72
C LYS A 160 -14.25 -5.32 -7.26
N ARG A 161 -13.06 -4.70 -7.24
CA ARG A 161 -11.80 -5.33 -7.68
C ARG A 161 -11.07 -6.12 -6.60
N LEU A 162 -11.58 -6.13 -5.35
CA LEU A 162 -11.04 -7.01 -4.33
C LEU A 162 -11.15 -8.48 -4.77
N PHE A 163 -12.30 -8.88 -5.32
CA PHE A 163 -12.59 -10.27 -5.64
C PHE A 163 -12.67 -10.52 -7.13
N ASN A 164 -12.46 -11.76 -7.52
CA ASN A 164 -12.60 -12.27 -8.89
C ASN A 164 -11.79 -11.49 -9.93
N SER A 165 -10.74 -10.81 -9.48
CA SER A 165 -10.01 -9.84 -10.28
C SER A 165 -8.53 -10.15 -10.34
N SER A 166 -7.92 -9.83 -11.48
CA SER A 166 -6.49 -10.00 -11.74
C SER A 166 -5.99 -8.93 -12.72
N ARG A 167 -4.70 -8.61 -12.64
CA ARG A 167 -4.00 -7.79 -13.61
C ARG A 167 -3.41 -8.67 -14.70
N ILE A 168 -3.93 -8.56 -15.92
CA ILE A 168 -3.48 -9.35 -17.06
C ILE A 168 -2.31 -8.63 -17.75
N PRO A 169 -1.13 -9.24 -17.89
CA PRO A 169 -0.03 -8.64 -18.61
C PRO A 169 -0.37 -8.52 -20.10
N LYS A 170 -0.11 -7.35 -20.66
CA LYS A 170 -0.27 -7.06 -22.09
C LYS A 170 0.91 -6.19 -22.53
N LEU A 171 1.23 -6.21 -23.82
CA LEU A 171 2.30 -5.37 -24.34
C LEU A 171 1.98 -3.88 -24.12
N ASN A 172 2.95 -3.16 -23.58
CA ASN A 172 2.92 -1.71 -23.28
C ASN A 172 1.91 -1.22 -22.23
N LYS A 173 0.73 -1.84 -22.10
CA LYS A 173 -0.27 -1.48 -21.09
C LYS A 173 -1.10 -2.69 -20.67
N ASP A 174 -1.00 -3.05 -19.40
CA ASP A 174 -1.72 -4.16 -18.77
C ASP A 174 -3.22 -3.87 -18.65
N GLU A 175 -4.00 -4.91 -18.39
CA GLU A 175 -5.46 -4.85 -18.27
C GLU A 175 -5.93 -5.31 -16.89
N LEU A 176 -6.93 -4.64 -16.32
CA LEU A 176 -7.60 -5.11 -15.11
C LEU A 176 -8.82 -5.95 -15.51
N PHE A 177 -8.75 -7.25 -15.23
CA PHE A 177 -9.82 -8.21 -15.46
C PHE A 177 -10.63 -8.44 -14.19
N THR A 178 -11.96 -8.62 -14.33
CA THR A 178 -12.87 -9.05 -13.26
C THR A 178 -13.94 -9.98 -13.83
N ASN A 179 -14.21 -11.10 -13.16
CA ASN A 179 -15.34 -11.99 -13.47
C ASN A 179 -16.31 -12.09 -12.28
N GLU A 180 -17.37 -11.28 -12.28
CA GLU A 180 -18.31 -11.17 -11.16
C GLU A 180 -19.05 -12.49 -10.80
N TRP A 181 -19.02 -13.48 -11.70
CA TRP A 181 -19.66 -14.79 -11.51
C TRP A 181 -18.72 -15.89 -11.01
N GLY A 182 -17.44 -15.59 -10.74
CA GLY A 182 -16.49 -16.59 -10.27
C GLY A 182 -16.84 -17.09 -8.86
N ARG A 183 -16.95 -18.41 -8.69
CA ARG A 183 -17.36 -19.07 -7.44
C ARG A 183 -16.24 -19.85 -6.76
N HIS A 184 -15.11 -20.02 -7.43
CA HIS A 184 -14.00 -20.86 -6.97
C HIS A 184 -12.87 -20.06 -6.34
N LEU A 185 -12.20 -20.69 -5.39
CA LEU A 185 -10.98 -20.22 -4.76
C LEU A 185 -9.76 -20.80 -5.50
N LEU A 186 -8.75 -19.97 -5.73
CA LEU A 186 -7.43 -20.45 -6.11
C LEU A 186 -6.61 -20.69 -4.84
N VAL A 187 -6.05 -21.89 -4.70
CA VAL A 187 -5.12 -22.23 -3.61
C VAL A 187 -3.77 -22.60 -4.20
N MET A 188 -2.71 -21.98 -3.68
CA MET A 188 -1.33 -22.29 -4.00
C MET A 188 -0.62 -22.91 -2.80
N ARG A 189 0.07 -24.01 -3.04
CA ARG A 189 0.97 -24.63 -2.06
C ARG A 189 2.16 -25.24 -2.77
N ASN A 190 3.36 -24.91 -2.30
CA ASN A 190 4.62 -25.40 -2.86
C ASN A 190 4.68 -25.29 -4.39
N GLY A 191 4.15 -24.20 -4.97
CA GLY A 191 4.18 -23.96 -6.41
C GLY A 191 3.12 -24.69 -7.24
N HIS A 192 2.31 -25.56 -6.61
CA HIS A 192 1.14 -26.18 -7.23
C HIS A 192 -0.08 -25.29 -7.11
N PHE A 193 -1.01 -25.42 -8.07
CA PHE A 193 -2.24 -24.65 -8.17
C PHE A 193 -3.43 -25.58 -8.03
N TYR A 194 -4.38 -25.22 -7.17
CA TYR A 194 -5.62 -25.96 -6.96
C TYR A 194 -6.81 -25.01 -7.03
N VAL A 195 -7.92 -25.50 -7.54
CA VAL A 195 -9.19 -24.77 -7.51
C VAL A 195 -10.32 -25.63 -7.00
N PHE A 196 -11.20 -25.02 -6.20
CA PHE A 196 -12.48 -25.60 -5.80
C PHE A 196 -13.50 -24.49 -5.53
N ASP A 197 -14.77 -24.78 -5.73
CA ASP A 197 -15.87 -23.86 -5.44
C ASP A 197 -15.90 -23.53 -3.94
N VAL A 198 -16.09 -22.26 -3.59
CA VAL A 198 -16.38 -21.80 -2.22
C VAL A 198 -17.78 -21.20 -2.09
N LEU A 199 -18.44 -21.03 -3.23
CA LEU A 199 -19.85 -20.64 -3.37
C LEU A 199 -20.59 -21.71 -4.18
N ASP A 200 -21.74 -22.16 -3.70
CA ASP A 200 -22.65 -23.02 -4.46
C ASP A 200 -23.27 -22.25 -5.65
N PRO A 201 -23.96 -22.92 -6.59
CA PRO A 201 -24.63 -22.23 -7.70
C PRO A 201 -25.72 -21.23 -7.27
N GLY A 202 -26.21 -21.31 -6.04
CA GLY A 202 -27.16 -20.35 -5.45
C GLY A 202 -26.48 -19.15 -4.78
N GLY A 203 -25.15 -19.09 -4.75
CA GLY A 203 -24.39 -18.03 -4.09
C GLY A 203 -24.25 -18.20 -2.57
N ASN A 204 -24.63 -19.36 -2.01
CA ASN A 204 -24.37 -19.67 -0.61
C ASN A 204 -22.93 -20.12 -0.43
N ILE A 205 -22.35 -19.78 0.72
CA ILE A 205 -21.02 -20.26 1.10
C ILE A 205 -21.11 -21.76 1.32
N LEU A 206 -20.17 -22.53 0.76
CA LEU A 206 -20.06 -23.96 1.06
C LEU A 206 -19.92 -24.19 2.57
N HIS A 207 -20.34 -25.36 3.04
CA HIS A 207 -20.25 -25.64 4.47
C HIS A 207 -18.78 -25.57 4.91
N PRO A 208 -18.44 -24.90 6.02
CA PRO A 208 -17.04 -24.69 6.43
C PRO A 208 -16.22 -25.98 6.56
N SER A 209 -16.85 -27.10 6.93
CA SER A 209 -16.17 -28.41 7.00
C SER A 209 -15.80 -29.00 5.63
N GLU A 210 -16.49 -28.60 4.55
CA GLU A 210 -16.13 -28.97 3.18
C GLU A 210 -14.89 -28.17 2.75
N ILE A 211 -14.86 -26.85 3.00
CA ILE A 211 -13.68 -26.01 2.75
C ILE A 211 -12.48 -26.55 3.55
N GLN A 212 -12.69 -26.89 4.83
CA GLN A 212 -11.66 -27.49 5.68
C GLN A 212 -11.10 -28.79 5.07
N ALA A 213 -11.96 -29.69 4.58
CA ALA A 213 -11.56 -30.95 3.95
C ALA A 213 -10.69 -30.71 2.70
N GLN A 214 -11.07 -29.74 1.86
CA GLN A 214 -10.30 -29.36 0.67
C GLN A 214 -8.90 -28.84 1.02
N LEU A 215 -8.82 -27.98 2.04
CA LEU A 215 -7.54 -27.44 2.50
C LEU A 215 -6.65 -28.54 3.12
N ILE A 216 -7.22 -29.51 3.83
CA ILE A 216 -6.48 -30.67 4.35
C ILE A 216 -5.96 -31.54 3.21
N TYR A 217 -6.76 -31.78 2.18
CA TYR A 217 -6.34 -32.54 0.99
C TYR A 217 -5.15 -31.87 0.29
N ILE A 218 -5.24 -30.56 0.02
CA ILE A 218 -4.12 -29.77 -0.55
C ILE A 218 -2.91 -29.79 0.41
N LEU A 219 -3.20 -29.76 1.72
CA LEU A 219 -2.35 -30.06 2.88
C LEU A 219 -1.46 -31.31 2.73
N GLN A 220 -1.97 -32.33 2.06
CA GLN A 220 -1.33 -33.63 1.96
C GLN A 220 -0.75 -33.87 0.56
N ASP A 221 -1.42 -33.41 -0.50
CA ASP A 221 -1.01 -33.62 -1.89
C ASP A 221 0.24 -32.82 -2.29
N ALA A 222 0.28 -31.53 -1.92
CA ALA A 222 1.31 -30.59 -2.36
C ALA A 222 2.58 -30.60 -1.48
N ASP A 223 3.15 -31.77 -1.16
CA ASP A 223 4.30 -31.87 -0.23
C ASP A 223 5.66 -31.49 -0.85
N ARG A 224 5.74 -31.44 -2.19
CA ARG A 224 6.96 -31.17 -2.97
C ARG A 224 6.78 -30.00 -3.93
N LEU A 225 7.89 -29.42 -4.37
CA LEU A 225 7.90 -28.42 -5.45
C LEU A 225 7.73 -29.10 -6.82
N PRO A 226 7.02 -28.48 -7.78
CA PRO A 226 7.10 -28.89 -9.17
C PRO A 226 8.50 -28.59 -9.73
N GLU A 227 8.88 -29.30 -10.80
CA GLU A 227 10.14 -29.04 -11.52
C GLU A 227 10.21 -27.59 -12.03
N PHE A 228 9.09 -27.10 -12.57
CA PHE A 228 8.94 -25.73 -13.07
C PHE A 228 7.79 -25.03 -12.35
N SER A 229 8.11 -24.05 -11.51
CA SER A 229 7.11 -23.22 -10.84
C SER A 229 6.68 -22.06 -11.75
N LEU A 230 5.52 -22.19 -12.41
CA LEU A 230 4.94 -21.18 -13.30
C LEU A 230 4.85 -19.78 -12.67
N CYS A 231 4.65 -19.74 -11.36
CA CYS A 231 4.51 -18.56 -10.53
C CYS A 231 5.63 -17.51 -10.72
N TYR A 232 6.88 -17.95 -11.00
CA TYR A 232 8.00 -17.03 -11.23
C TYR A 232 7.74 -16.05 -12.38
N LEU A 233 6.93 -16.44 -13.37
CA LEU A 233 6.63 -15.57 -14.51
C LEU A 233 5.86 -14.30 -14.10
N THR A 234 5.10 -14.33 -13.00
CA THR A 234 4.41 -13.13 -12.49
C THR A 234 5.37 -12.12 -11.82
N THR A 235 6.64 -12.50 -11.65
CA THR A 235 7.72 -11.64 -11.12
C THR A 235 8.55 -10.95 -12.21
N GLU A 236 8.24 -11.22 -13.48
CA GLU A 236 8.99 -10.65 -14.61
C GLU A 236 8.59 -9.21 -14.95
N ASP A 237 9.42 -8.60 -15.80
CA ASP A 237 9.02 -7.41 -16.56
C ASP A 237 7.68 -7.67 -17.28
N ARG A 238 6.81 -6.66 -17.31
CA ARG A 238 5.42 -6.84 -17.78
C ARG A 238 5.34 -7.22 -19.26
N ASN A 239 6.27 -6.75 -20.10
CA ASN A 239 6.30 -7.14 -21.51
C ASN A 239 6.86 -8.55 -21.68
N THR A 240 7.90 -8.93 -20.92
CA THR A 240 8.39 -10.31 -20.89
C THR A 240 7.28 -11.27 -20.47
N TRP A 241 6.58 -10.95 -19.37
CA TRP A 241 5.47 -11.76 -18.90
C TRP A 241 4.31 -11.80 -19.91
N ALA A 242 3.96 -10.67 -20.55
CA ALA A 242 2.94 -10.65 -21.59
C ALA A 242 3.28 -11.61 -22.75
N ALA A 243 4.53 -11.64 -23.21
CA ALA A 243 4.97 -12.51 -24.28
C ALA A 243 4.92 -13.99 -23.88
N VAL A 244 5.38 -14.35 -22.67
CA VAL A 244 5.34 -15.75 -22.20
C VAL A 244 3.92 -16.19 -21.89
N ARG A 245 3.06 -15.30 -21.38
CA ARG A 245 1.63 -15.61 -21.17
C ARG A 245 0.91 -15.89 -22.48
N GLN A 246 1.27 -15.21 -23.57
CA GLN A 246 0.77 -15.54 -24.91
C GLN A 246 1.22 -16.94 -25.36
N GLN A 247 2.48 -17.33 -25.12
CA GLN A 247 2.95 -18.68 -25.40
C GLN A 247 2.21 -19.75 -24.59
N LEU A 248 1.83 -19.46 -23.33
CA LEU A 248 1.00 -20.36 -22.53
C LEU A 248 -0.38 -20.57 -23.15
N LEU A 249 -1.00 -19.52 -23.69
CA LEU A 249 -2.27 -19.62 -24.41
C LEU A 249 -2.14 -20.49 -25.67
N GLU A 250 -1.09 -20.26 -26.46
CA GLU A 250 -0.79 -21.04 -27.68
C GLU A 250 -0.50 -22.52 -27.37
N ALA A 251 0.08 -22.82 -26.21
CA ALA A 251 0.27 -24.18 -25.71
C ALA A 251 -1.02 -24.84 -25.18
N GLY A 252 -2.15 -24.14 -25.21
CA GLY A 252 -3.47 -24.65 -24.81
C GLY A 252 -3.71 -24.63 -23.30
N ASN A 253 -3.18 -23.63 -22.57
CA ASN A 253 -3.41 -23.44 -21.14
C ASN A 253 -4.50 -22.40 -20.82
N GLU A 254 -5.35 -22.05 -21.79
CA GLU A 254 -6.36 -21.00 -21.66
C GLU A 254 -7.31 -21.23 -20.49
N ASP A 255 -7.90 -22.43 -20.39
CA ASP A 255 -8.84 -22.78 -19.31
C ASP A 255 -8.21 -22.63 -17.92
N ASN A 256 -6.96 -23.06 -17.75
CA ASN A 256 -6.26 -22.99 -16.46
C ASN A 256 -5.89 -21.55 -16.09
N LEU A 257 -5.47 -20.73 -17.06
CA LEU A 257 -5.24 -19.31 -16.86
C LEU A 257 -6.54 -18.59 -16.51
N GLN A 258 -7.65 -18.90 -17.19
CA GLN A 258 -8.96 -18.31 -16.88
C GLN A 258 -9.43 -18.68 -15.46
N LYS A 259 -9.21 -19.93 -15.02
CA LYS A 259 -9.48 -20.35 -13.64
C LYS A 259 -8.66 -19.55 -12.62
N ILE A 260 -7.37 -19.33 -12.86
CA ILE A 260 -6.53 -18.47 -12.00
C ILE A 260 -7.07 -17.03 -11.97
N ASP A 261 -7.31 -16.45 -13.14
CA ASP A 261 -7.64 -15.04 -13.28
C ASP A 261 -8.99 -14.71 -12.63
N SER A 262 -9.97 -15.60 -12.75
CA SER A 262 -11.36 -15.41 -12.29
C SER A 262 -11.65 -15.89 -10.86
N ALA A 263 -10.72 -16.59 -10.21
CA ALA A 263 -10.89 -17.06 -8.83
C ALA A 263 -11.22 -15.91 -7.86
N VAL A 264 -12.01 -16.17 -6.81
CA VAL A 264 -12.44 -15.11 -5.86
C VAL A 264 -11.25 -14.36 -5.26
N PHE A 265 -10.18 -15.06 -4.91
CA PHE A 265 -8.86 -14.54 -4.56
C PHE A 265 -7.85 -15.70 -4.60
N CYS A 266 -6.58 -15.43 -4.30
CA CYS A 266 -5.53 -16.45 -4.18
C CYS A 266 -5.24 -16.73 -2.70
N LEU A 267 -5.34 -17.98 -2.27
CA LEU A 267 -4.91 -18.45 -0.95
C LEU A 267 -3.54 -19.11 -1.07
N CYS A 268 -2.53 -18.61 -0.36
CA CYS A 268 -1.19 -19.19 -0.35
C CYS A 268 -0.94 -19.91 0.98
N LEU A 269 -0.78 -21.23 0.94
CA LEU A 269 -0.45 -22.05 2.10
C LEU A 269 1.05 -22.33 2.12
N ASP A 270 1.76 -21.62 2.97
CA ASP A 270 3.21 -21.75 3.07
C ASP A 270 3.62 -22.82 4.08
N ASN A 271 4.60 -23.65 3.71
CA ASN A 271 5.19 -24.66 4.58
C ASN A 271 6.44 -24.12 5.30
N ILE A 272 6.32 -22.95 5.93
CA ILE A 272 7.38 -22.33 6.73
C ILE A 272 6.79 -21.83 8.05
N SER A 273 7.61 -21.84 9.10
CA SER A 273 7.33 -21.13 10.35
C SER A 273 8.33 -19.99 10.49
N LEU A 274 7.84 -18.83 10.91
CA LEU A 274 8.59 -17.59 10.92
C LEU A 274 9.16 -17.33 12.31
N LYS A 275 10.44 -16.97 12.39
CA LYS A 275 11.11 -16.78 13.68
C LYS A 275 11.02 -15.35 14.20
N ASN A 276 10.86 -14.39 13.31
CA ASN A 276 10.86 -12.96 13.64
C ASN A 276 10.15 -12.14 12.55
N ASP A 277 9.91 -10.87 12.84
CA ASP A 277 9.19 -9.95 11.95
C ASP A 277 9.96 -9.58 10.66
N THR A 278 11.29 -9.80 10.62
CA THR A 278 12.07 -9.64 9.38
C THR A 278 11.78 -10.78 8.42
N GLU A 279 11.79 -12.03 8.91
CA GLU A 279 11.37 -13.20 8.12
C GLU A 279 9.91 -13.07 7.69
N LEU A 280 9.02 -12.59 8.57
CA LEU A 280 7.62 -12.30 8.23
C LEU A 280 7.53 -11.31 7.08
N SER A 281 8.28 -10.21 7.14
CA SER A 281 8.23 -9.20 6.10
C SER A 281 8.69 -9.73 4.74
N HIS A 282 9.80 -10.47 4.70
CA HIS A 282 10.24 -11.12 3.46
C HIS A 282 9.19 -12.12 2.94
N CYS A 283 8.61 -12.92 3.83
CA CYS A 283 7.56 -13.89 3.50
C CYS A 283 6.31 -13.23 2.87
N MET A 284 5.84 -12.13 3.46
CA MET A 284 4.60 -11.47 3.03
C MET A 284 4.82 -10.52 1.83
N LEU A 285 6.01 -9.93 1.69
CA LEU A 285 6.32 -8.99 0.61
C LEU A 285 6.59 -9.70 -0.73
N HIS A 286 7.40 -10.76 -0.73
CA HIS A 286 7.82 -11.44 -1.97
C HIS A 286 7.93 -12.97 -1.83
N GLY A 287 7.99 -13.51 -0.61
CA GLY A 287 8.16 -14.94 -0.37
C GLY A 287 9.39 -15.50 -1.10
N ARG A 288 9.27 -16.71 -1.63
CA ARG A 288 10.31 -17.38 -2.43
C ARG A 288 10.00 -17.40 -3.93
N GLY A 289 9.08 -16.56 -4.39
CA GLY A 289 8.71 -16.42 -5.81
C GLY A 289 7.86 -17.55 -6.41
N PHE A 290 7.85 -18.75 -5.82
CA PHE A 290 7.08 -19.88 -6.35
C PHE A 290 5.65 -20.05 -5.82
N ASN A 291 5.27 -19.40 -4.71
CA ASN A 291 3.98 -19.65 -4.03
C ASN A 291 3.09 -18.39 -3.92
N ARG A 292 3.11 -17.50 -4.92
CA ARG A 292 2.37 -16.22 -4.94
C ARG A 292 1.94 -15.83 -6.36
N TRP A 293 0.66 -15.80 -6.67
CA TRP A 293 0.21 -15.22 -7.93
C TRP A 293 0.12 -13.69 -7.84
N PHE A 294 1.22 -12.99 -8.11
CA PHE A 294 1.35 -11.55 -7.85
C PHE A 294 0.43 -10.64 -8.68
N ASP A 295 -0.12 -11.18 -9.77
CA ASP A 295 -1.11 -10.48 -10.61
C ASP A 295 -2.52 -10.53 -10.01
N LYS A 296 -2.78 -11.38 -9.01
CA LYS A 296 -4.09 -11.45 -8.36
C LYS A 296 -4.36 -10.14 -7.62
N SER A 297 -5.63 -9.70 -7.60
CA SER A 297 -6.06 -8.56 -6.78
C SER A 297 -5.44 -8.58 -5.38
N PHE A 298 -5.49 -9.74 -4.73
CA PHE A 298 -4.69 -10.06 -3.55
C PHE A 298 -4.45 -11.57 -3.37
N SER A 299 -3.36 -11.87 -2.65
CA SER A 299 -3.04 -13.18 -2.10
C SER A 299 -3.17 -13.15 -0.58
N LEU A 300 -4.06 -13.97 -0.02
CA LEU A 300 -4.14 -14.26 1.41
C LEU A 300 -3.14 -15.37 1.74
N ILE A 301 -2.14 -15.07 2.55
CA ILE A 301 -1.01 -15.94 2.87
C ILE A 301 -1.19 -16.47 4.29
N ILE A 302 -1.00 -17.77 4.50
CA ILE A 302 -0.98 -18.41 5.82
C ILE A 302 0.20 -19.39 5.89
N THR A 303 1.09 -19.18 6.85
CA THR A 303 2.26 -20.02 7.16
C THR A 303 1.89 -21.23 8.00
N SER A 304 2.82 -22.16 8.23
CA SER A 304 2.55 -23.40 8.97
C SER A 304 2.22 -23.16 10.45
N ASP A 305 2.71 -22.05 11.02
CA ASP A 305 2.38 -21.56 12.37
C ASP A 305 1.11 -20.68 12.41
N GLY A 306 0.41 -20.56 11.27
CA GLY A 306 -0.81 -19.77 11.13
C GLY A 306 -0.61 -18.27 11.02
N THR A 307 0.62 -17.75 11.03
CA THR A 307 0.87 -16.34 10.71
C THR A 307 0.24 -16.01 9.37
N ALA A 308 -0.54 -14.93 9.34
CA ALA A 308 -1.37 -14.59 8.20
C ALA A 308 -1.13 -13.16 7.72
N GLY A 309 -1.29 -12.94 6.42
CA GLY A 309 -1.17 -11.62 5.81
C GLY A 309 -1.74 -11.58 4.41
N VAL A 310 -1.79 -10.38 3.85
CA VAL A 310 -2.27 -10.12 2.49
C VAL A 310 -1.17 -9.42 1.72
N ASN A 311 -0.75 -10.00 0.60
CA ASN A 311 -0.01 -9.31 -0.47
C ASN A 311 -1.04 -8.87 -1.51
N PHE A 312 -0.94 -7.67 -2.07
CA PHE A 312 -1.93 -7.20 -3.04
C PHE A 312 -1.33 -6.45 -4.22
N GLU A 313 -1.93 -6.62 -5.39
CA GLU A 313 -1.56 -5.90 -6.60
C GLU A 313 -1.99 -4.43 -6.47
N HIS A 314 -1.09 -3.48 -6.71
CA HIS A 314 -1.35 -2.07 -6.37
C HIS A 314 -2.14 -1.32 -7.46
N SER A 315 -2.11 -1.74 -8.72
CA SER A 315 -2.67 -0.94 -9.82
C SER A 315 -4.19 -0.75 -9.74
N TRP A 316 -4.91 -1.73 -9.18
CA TRP A 316 -6.38 -1.69 -9.16
C TRP A 316 -6.99 -0.75 -8.10
N GLY A 317 -6.23 -0.29 -7.09
CA GLY A 317 -6.77 0.57 -6.03
C GLY A 317 -5.74 1.14 -5.04
N ASP A 318 -6.21 1.98 -4.11
CA ASP A 318 -5.35 2.76 -3.20
C ASP A 318 -5.16 2.14 -1.81
N GLY A 319 -5.45 0.84 -1.64
CA GLY A 319 -5.29 0.12 -0.38
C GLY A 319 -6.38 0.35 0.68
N VAL A 320 -7.23 1.39 0.57
CA VAL A 320 -8.36 1.62 1.50
C VAL A 320 -9.32 0.43 1.53
N ALA A 321 -9.67 -0.11 0.34
CA ALA A 321 -10.50 -1.29 0.22
C ALA A 321 -9.87 -2.53 0.88
N VAL A 322 -8.55 -2.71 0.72
CA VAL A 322 -7.79 -3.80 1.33
C VAL A 322 -7.76 -3.67 2.85
N LEU A 323 -7.53 -2.47 3.38
CA LEU A 323 -7.55 -2.23 4.82
C LEU A 323 -8.93 -2.50 5.42
N ARG A 324 -10.01 -2.07 4.74
CA ARG A 324 -11.39 -2.38 5.18
C ARG A 324 -11.64 -3.89 5.17
N PHE A 325 -11.24 -4.58 4.10
CA PHE A 325 -11.33 -6.04 3.99
C PHE A 325 -10.60 -6.74 5.14
N VAL A 326 -9.32 -6.43 5.34
CA VAL A 326 -8.47 -7.00 6.41
C VAL A 326 -9.10 -6.81 7.79
N ASN A 327 -9.61 -5.61 8.08
CA ASN A 327 -10.22 -5.30 9.38
C ASN A 327 -11.47 -6.13 9.64
N GLU A 328 -12.36 -6.24 8.66
CA GLU A 328 -13.61 -6.98 8.80
C GLU A 328 -13.38 -8.49 8.83
N VAL A 329 -12.48 -9.00 7.99
CA VAL A 329 -12.11 -10.42 7.96
C VAL A 329 -11.47 -10.85 9.26
N TYR A 330 -10.47 -10.10 9.77
CA TYR A 330 -9.85 -10.39 11.06
C TYR A 330 -10.88 -10.35 12.21
N ARG A 331 -11.74 -9.33 12.23
CA ARG A 331 -12.80 -9.21 13.24
C ARG A 331 -13.80 -10.36 13.18
N ASN A 332 -14.20 -10.78 11.98
CA ASN A 332 -15.15 -11.89 11.81
C ASN A 332 -14.52 -13.22 12.18
N SER A 333 -13.30 -13.52 11.69
CA SER A 333 -12.63 -14.80 11.89
C SER A 333 -12.29 -15.06 13.36
N THR A 334 -11.95 -14.02 14.12
CA THR A 334 -11.58 -14.13 15.55
C THR A 334 -12.79 -14.14 16.49
N ARG A 335 -13.84 -13.39 16.18
CA ARG A 335 -15.04 -13.29 17.05
C ARG A 335 -16.12 -14.30 16.71
N HIS A 336 -16.25 -14.66 15.44
CA HIS A 336 -17.26 -15.57 14.90
C HIS A 336 -16.62 -16.59 13.95
N PRO A 337 -15.66 -17.39 14.44
CA PRO A 337 -14.98 -18.39 13.63
C PRO A 337 -16.00 -19.37 13.05
N ALA A 338 -15.78 -19.76 11.79
CA ALA A 338 -16.65 -20.70 11.06
C ALA A 338 -16.45 -22.14 11.51
N ILE A 339 -15.23 -22.49 11.92
CA ILE A 339 -14.86 -23.77 12.54
C ILE A 339 -14.04 -23.53 13.80
N VAL A 340 -14.03 -24.53 14.67
CA VAL A 340 -13.24 -24.53 15.91
C VAL A 340 -12.06 -25.50 15.79
N PRO A 341 -11.04 -25.40 16.66
CA PRO A 341 -10.01 -26.42 16.74
C PRO A 341 -10.64 -27.80 16.96
N HIS A 342 -10.08 -28.82 16.32
CA HIS A 342 -10.60 -30.20 16.33
C HIS A 342 -11.98 -30.41 15.66
N SER A 343 -12.52 -29.42 14.93
CA SER A 343 -13.67 -29.67 14.04
C SER A 343 -13.35 -30.77 13.03
N SER A 344 -14.26 -31.74 12.89
CA SER A 344 -14.13 -32.84 11.93
C SER A 344 -14.40 -32.34 10.50
N PRO A 345 -13.51 -32.61 9.54
CA PRO A 345 -13.75 -32.27 8.15
C PRO A 345 -14.89 -33.10 7.56
N ALA A 346 -15.52 -32.60 6.50
CA ALA A 346 -16.46 -33.40 5.72
C ALA A 346 -15.76 -34.59 5.02
N ALA A 347 -16.53 -35.59 4.59
CA ALA A 347 -15.99 -36.72 3.83
C ALA A 347 -15.48 -36.27 2.45
N LEU A 348 -14.27 -36.68 2.08
CA LEU A 348 -13.60 -36.31 0.82
C LEU A 348 -14.37 -36.75 -0.45
N SER A 349 -15.21 -37.78 -0.37
CA SER A 349 -16.03 -38.23 -1.50
C SER A 349 -17.08 -37.19 -1.96
N ALA A 350 -17.39 -36.20 -1.11
CA ALA A 350 -18.28 -35.08 -1.45
C ALA A 350 -17.54 -33.88 -2.07
N THR A 351 -16.21 -33.90 -2.14
CA THR A 351 -15.40 -32.73 -2.45
C THR A 351 -14.75 -32.80 -3.84
N LYS A 352 -14.91 -31.75 -4.67
CA LYS A 352 -14.25 -31.61 -5.98
C LYS A 352 -13.14 -30.56 -5.89
N CYS A 353 -11.89 -31.00 -5.72
CA CYS A 353 -10.71 -30.14 -5.87
C CYS A 353 -9.98 -30.53 -7.15
N GLU A 354 -9.70 -29.55 -8.00
CA GLU A 354 -8.98 -29.74 -9.24
C GLU A 354 -7.56 -29.17 -9.10
N ARG A 355 -6.56 -30.00 -9.35
CA ARG A 355 -5.17 -29.57 -9.51
C ARG A 355 -4.95 -29.10 -10.94
N LEU A 356 -4.44 -27.87 -11.12
CA LEU A 356 -4.20 -27.30 -12.44
C LEU A 356 -2.81 -27.71 -12.95
N GLU A 357 -2.78 -28.46 -14.04
CA GLU A 357 -1.56 -28.90 -14.71
C GLU A 357 -1.31 -28.09 -15.99
N PHE A 358 -0.09 -27.60 -16.18
CA PHE A 358 0.26 -26.73 -17.30
C PHE A 358 1.09 -27.46 -18.34
N LYS A 359 0.76 -27.25 -19.62
CA LYS A 359 1.57 -27.68 -20.76
C LYS A 359 2.70 -26.67 -20.96
N LEU A 360 3.92 -27.11 -20.67
CA LEU A 360 5.13 -26.27 -20.74
C LEU A 360 6.07 -26.82 -21.82
N ASN A 361 6.20 -26.09 -22.93
CA ASN A 361 7.24 -26.37 -23.92
C ASN A 361 8.61 -25.83 -23.47
N ASP A 362 9.68 -26.20 -24.18
CA ASP A 362 11.07 -25.84 -23.83
C ASP A 362 11.29 -24.32 -23.70
N SER A 363 10.59 -23.52 -24.52
CA SER A 363 10.63 -22.05 -24.46
C SER A 363 10.06 -21.53 -23.14
N ILE A 364 8.88 -22.02 -22.75
CA ILE A 364 8.22 -21.63 -21.49
C ILE A 364 9.04 -22.09 -20.28
N GLN A 365 9.58 -23.31 -20.32
CA GLN A 365 10.46 -23.83 -19.25
C GLN A 365 11.71 -22.97 -19.08
N SER A 366 12.34 -22.58 -20.20
CA SER A 366 13.50 -21.67 -20.19
C SER A 366 13.14 -20.30 -19.62
N ALA A 367 11.97 -19.75 -19.96
CA ALA A 367 11.48 -18.49 -19.43
C ALA A 367 11.22 -18.56 -17.90
N ILE A 368 10.66 -19.66 -17.40
CA ILE A 368 10.46 -19.89 -15.96
C ILE A 368 11.81 -19.90 -15.23
N ASN A 369 12.82 -20.57 -15.80
CA ASN A 369 14.16 -20.60 -15.22
C ASN A 369 14.83 -19.23 -15.21
N ALA A 370 14.70 -18.46 -16.30
CA ALA A 370 15.21 -17.08 -16.37
C ALA A 370 14.55 -16.18 -15.31
N ALA A 371 13.22 -16.26 -15.20
CA ALA A 371 12.44 -15.52 -14.20
C ALA A 371 12.85 -15.90 -12.77
N ARG A 372 13.07 -17.19 -12.50
CA ARG A 372 13.57 -17.69 -11.22
C ARG A 372 14.92 -17.07 -10.86
N MET A 373 15.90 -17.15 -11.76
CA MET A 373 17.25 -16.61 -11.52
C MET A 373 17.21 -15.09 -11.26
N LYS A 374 16.44 -14.35 -12.06
CA LYS A 374 16.26 -12.90 -11.90
C LYS A 374 15.59 -12.53 -10.58
N PHE A 375 14.56 -13.29 -10.19
CA PHE A 375 13.88 -13.11 -8.90
C PHE A 375 14.84 -13.39 -7.73
N GLU A 376 15.57 -14.49 -7.76
CA GLU A 376 16.56 -14.86 -6.74
C GLU A 376 17.63 -13.76 -6.61
N GLU A 377 18.21 -13.28 -7.71
CA GLU A 377 19.20 -12.19 -7.71
C GLU A 377 18.64 -10.88 -7.13
N THR A 378 17.39 -10.55 -7.45
CA THR A 378 16.74 -9.34 -6.93
C THR A 378 16.47 -9.48 -5.43
N ASN A 379 16.04 -10.66 -5.00
CA ASN A 379 15.71 -10.97 -3.62
C ASN A 379 16.96 -10.99 -2.71
N GLU A 380 18.13 -11.35 -3.23
CA GLU A 380 19.39 -11.25 -2.49
C GLU A 380 19.80 -9.80 -2.19
N LYS A 381 19.35 -8.83 -3.00
CA LYS A 381 19.67 -7.40 -2.84
C LYS A 381 18.73 -6.69 -1.86
N ILE A 382 17.48 -7.14 -1.74
CA ILE A 382 16.51 -6.47 -0.86
C ILE A 382 16.80 -6.80 0.61
N SER A 383 16.96 -5.76 1.41
CA SER A 383 17.08 -5.86 2.87
C SER A 383 15.83 -5.34 3.54
N VAL A 384 15.37 -6.07 4.55
CA VAL A 384 14.29 -5.63 5.43
C VAL A 384 14.80 -5.55 6.86
N ARG A 385 14.41 -4.50 7.58
CA ARG A 385 14.66 -4.37 9.02
C ARG A 385 13.46 -3.78 9.74
N MET A 386 13.24 -4.36 10.91
CA MET A 386 12.30 -3.88 11.89
C MET A 386 12.98 -2.93 12.85
N PHE A 387 12.25 -1.89 13.22
CA PHE A 387 12.68 -0.91 14.20
C PHE A 387 11.56 -0.63 15.18
N GLU A 388 11.91 -0.61 16.47
CA GLU A 388 10.99 -0.30 17.55
C GLU A 388 11.62 0.71 18.49
N PHE A 389 10.89 1.79 18.74
CA PHE A 389 11.27 2.81 19.71
C PHE A 389 10.27 2.79 20.87
N ARG A 390 10.65 2.12 21.96
CA ARG A 390 9.78 1.83 23.11
C ARG A 390 9.83 2.88 24.23
N LYS A 391 10.41 4.06 23.97
CA LYS A 391 10.51 5.14 24.98
C LYS A 391 9.30 6.07 25.01
N PHE A 392 8.58 6.22 23.89
CA PHE A 392 7.29 6.93 23.85
C PHE A 392 6.41 6.41 22.71
N GLY A 393 5.11 6.72 22.79
CA GLY A 393 4.16 6.52 21.70
C GLY A 393 3.18 7.68 21.54
N LYS A 394 2.07 7.41 20.86
CA LYS A 394 0.98 8.34 20.56
C LYS A 394 0.44 9.03 21.81
N GLU A 395 0.25 8.32 22.91
CA GLU A 395 -0.32 8.92 24.13
C GLU A 395 0.55 10.05 24.68
N PHE A 396 1.87 9.84 24.70
CA PHE A 396 2.82 10.85 25.13
C PHE A 396 2.79 12.06 24.19
N LEU A 397 2.87 11.84 22.87
CA LEU A 397 2.89 12.93 21.89
C LEU A 397 1.60 13.75 21.89
N VAL A 398 0.44 13.11 22.07
CA VAL A 398 -0.85 13.79 22.20
C VAL A 398 -0.91 14.62 23.48
N LYS A 399 -0.41 14.13 24.63
CA LYS A 399 -0.26 14.93 25.85
C LYS A 399 0.64 16.15 25.64
N GLN A 400 1.67 16.00 24.82
CA GLN A 400 2.54 17.09 24.36
C GLN A 400 1.89 18.01 23.31
N LYS A 401 0.61 17.81 22.93
CA LYS A 401 -0.13 18.57 21.91
C LYS A 401 0.47 18.51 20.49
N LEU A 402 1.23 17.45 20.21
CA LEU A 402 1.86 17.18 18.93
C LEU A 402 1.08 16.13 18.13
N SER A 403 1.13 16.24 16.81
CA SER A 403 0.69 15.16 15.92
C SER A 403 1.72 14.02 15.96
N PRO A 404 1.32 12.78 16.34
CA PRO A 404 2.23 11.64 16.35
C PRO A 404 2.89 11.38 15.01
N ASP A 405 2.09 11.51 13.96
CA ASP A 405 2.52 11.33 12.58
C ASP A 405 3.58 12.37 12.18
N ALA A 406 3.33 13.65 12.46
CA ALA A 406 4.27 14.71 12.14
C ALA A 406 5.61 14.59 12.88
N VAL A 407 5.59 14.05 14.10
CA VAL A 407 6.81 13.80 14.88
C VAL A 407 7.63 12.66 14.27
N PHE A 408 6.97 11.58 13.84
CA PHE A 408 7.68 10.51 13.13
C PHE A 408 8.28 11.00 11.81
N GLN A 409 7.51 11.75 11.03
CA GLN A 409 7.98 12.34 9.77
C GLN A 409 9.14 13.31 9.98
N LEU A 410 9.10 14.16 11.03
CA LEU A 410 10.23 14.99 11.43
C LEU A 410 11.45 14.13 11.79
N ALA A 411 11.27 13.05 12.55
CA ALA A 411 12.35 12.13 12.90
C ALA A 411 12.99 11.52 11.64
N CYS A 412 12.20 11.14 10.62
CA CYS A 412 12.73 10.68 9.34
C CYS A 412 13.55 11.77 8.61
N GLN A 413 13.11 13.04 8.63
CA GLN A 413 13.88 14.14 8.03
C GLN A 413 15.20 14.39 8.78
N MET A 414 15.17 14.37 10.12
CA MET A 414 16.36 14.49 10.96
C MET A 414 17.34 13.35 10.71
N THR A 415 16.82 12.13 10.57
CA THR A 415 17.57 10.90 10.28
C THR A 415 18.31 11.03 8.96
N ALA A 416 17.59 11.39 7.89
CA ALA A 416 18.20 11.58 6.57
C ALA A 416 19.24 12.71 6.57
N TYR A 417 18.98 13.80 7.30
CA TYR A 417 19.97 14.87 7.45
C TYR A 417 21.22 14.39 8.18
N ARG A 418 21.07 13.62 9.26
CA ARG A 418 22.18 13.07 10.06
C ARG A 418 23.03 12.09 9.23
N GLN A 419 22.41 11.23 8.44
CA GLN A 419 23.11 10.23 7.63
C GLN A 419 23.74 10.82 6.37
N PHE A 420 23.01 11.66 5.63
CA PHE A 420 23.43 12.12 4.30
C PHE A 420 23.99 13.54 4.28
N GLY A 421 23.94 14.28 5.40
CA GLY A 421 24.37 15.68 5.50
C GLY A 421 23.53 16.66 4.66
N LYS A 422 22.39 16.20 4.15
CA LYS A 422 21.52 16.98 3.27
C LYS A 422 20.06 16.57 3.45
N ILE A 423 19.18 17.46 3.03
CA ILE A 423 17.75 17.18 2.95
C ILE A 423 17.47 16.35 1.70
N ILE A 424 16.56 15.39 1.83
CA ILE A 424 16.26 14.38 0.84
C ILE A 424 14.78 14.46 0.45
N SER A 425 14.44 14.09 -0.78
CA SER A 425 13.04 14.05 -1.24
C SER A 425 12.26 12.97 -0.48
N SER A 426 11.08 13.34 0.00
CA SER A 426 10.16 12.44 0.71
C SER A 426 8.76 12.46 0.13
N TYR A 427 8.06 11.35 0.37
CA TYR A 427 6.67 11.11 0.01
C TYR A 427 5.95 10.49 1.20
N GLU A 428 4.76 10.99 1.49
CA GLU A 428 3.80 10.34 2.38
C GLU A 428 2.44 10.27 1.67
N ALA A 429 1.82 9.09 1.66
CA ALA A 429 0.53 8.88 1.01
C ALA A 429 -0.61 9.52 1.83
N CYS A 430 -1.50 10.26 1.16
CA CYS A 430 -2.73 10.77 1.74
C CYS A 430 -3.94 10.36 0.90
N SER A 431 -5.01 9.84 1.52
CA SER A 431 -6.23 9.48 0.79
C SER A 431 -7.05 10.72 0.42
N THR A 432 -7.57 10.73 -0.80
CA THR A 432 -8.57 11.70 -1.27
C THR A 432 -9.94 11.06 -1.51
N ALA A 433 -10.18 9.87 -0.93
CA ALA A 433 -11.40 9.09 -1.12
C ALA A 433 -12.67 9.81 -0.63
N ALA A 434 -12.58 10.92 0.09
CA ALA A 434 -13.74 11.77 0.41
C ALA A 434 -14.40 12.42 -0.82
N PHE A 435 -13.73 12.39 -1.98
CA PHE A 435 -14.24 12.86 -3.26
C PHE A 435 -14.60 11.68 -4.19
N LYS A 436 -15.54 11.92 -5.11
CA LYS A 436 -15.96 10.93 -6.12
C LYS A 436 -14.77 10.46 -6.95
N HIS A 437 -14.55 9.15 -7.02
CA HIS A 437 -13.36 8.54 -7.64
C HIS A 437 -12.04 9.17 -7.15
N GLY A 438 -12.01 9.58 -5.87
CA GLY A 438 -10.80 10.03 -5.22
C GLY A 438 -9.75 8.92 -5.22
N ARG A 439 -8.48 9.33 -5.33
CA ARG A 439 -7.32 8.44 -5.30
C ARG A 439 -6.45 8.77 -4.08
N THR A 440 -5.18 9.03 -4.30
CA THR A 440 -4.24 9.57 -3.31
C THR A 440 -3.73 10.93 -3.73
N GLU A 441 -3.29 11.73 -2.76
CA GLU A 441 -2.44 12.90 -2.92
C GLU A 441 -1.13 12.68 -2.12
N THR A 442 -0.09 13.42 -2.46
CA THR A 442 1.20 13.39 -1.77
C THR A 442 1.28 14.46 -0.71
N ILE A 443 1.56 14.06 0.52
CA ILE A 443 2.12 14.96 1.53
C ILE A 443 3.64 15.00 1.30
N ARG A 444 4.22 16.20 1.39
CA ARG A 444 5.66 16.42 1.31
C ARG A 444 6.21 16.81 2.69
N PRO A 445 6.61 15.83 3.54
CA PRO A 445 7.17 16.11 4.87
C PRO A 445 8.44 16.97 4.84
N THR A 446 9.18 16.89 3.74
CA THR A 446 10.35 17.73 3.48
C THR A 446 9.93 19.20 3.31
N SER A 447 10.25 20.03 4.29
CA SER A 447 9.86 21.44 4.33
C SER A 447 11.01 22.32 4.82
N ILE A 448 10.84 23.65 4.68
CA ILE A 448 11.79 24.61 5.24
C ILE A 448 11.90 24.45 6.77
N LEU A 449 10.78 24.15 7.44
CA LEU A 449 10.73 24.00 8.90
C LEU A 449 11.43 22.71 9.34
N THR A 450 11.14 21.57 8.69
CA THR A 450 11.82 20.31 9.01
C THR A 450 13.32 20.38 8.67
N LYS A 451 13.72 21.13 7.63
CA LYS A 451 15.14 21.44 7.36
C LYS A 451 15.79 22.24 8.49
N GLN A 452 15.15 23.32 8.93
CA GLN A 452 15.66 24.18 10.02
C GLN A 452 15.78 23.40 11.32
N CYS A 453 14.73 22.65 11.68
CA CYS A 453 14.71 21.79 12.86
C CYS A 453 15.80 20.72 12.78
N SER A 454 15.93 20.02 11.64
CA SER A 454 16.97 19.00 11.47
C SER A 454 18.39 19.58 11.64
N ARG A 455 18.66 20.75 11.06
CA ARG A 455 19.95 21.42 11.25
C ARG A 455 20.19 21.83 12.69
N ALA A 456 19.16 22.34 13.38
CA ALA A 456 19.24 22.73 14.78
C ALA A 456 19.62 21.55 15.69
N PHE A 457 18.99 20.39 15.47
CA PHE A 457 19.20 19.17 16.26
C PHE A 457 20.50 18.42 15.92
N VAL A 458 21.03 18.57 14.70
CA VAL A 458 22.19 17.80 14.23
C VAL A 458 23.48 18.61 14.28
N GLU A 459 23.50 19.85 13.79
CA GLU A 459 24.73 20.67 13.66
C GLU A 459 24.84 21.80 14.69
N GLU A 460 23.71 22.29 15.20
CA GLU A 460 23.65 23.49 16.04
C GLU A 460 23.21 23.16 17.48
N ARG A 461 23.49 21.95 17.96
CA ARG A 461 23.02 21.40 19.25
C ARG A 461 23.23 22.34 20.44
N SER A 462 24.36 23.06 20.48
CA SER A 462 24.73 23.98 21.55
C SER A 462 24.29 25.44 21.33
N LYS A 463 23.65 25.76 20.19
CA LYS A 463 23.28 27.13 19.80
C LYS A 463 21.83 27.48 20.11
N HIS A 464 21.01 26.50 20.49
CA HIS A 464 19.59 26.67 20.75
C HIS A 464 19.25 26.19 22.15
N SER A 465 18.42 26.95 22.86
CA SER A 465 17.81 26.51 24.11
C SER A 465 16.79 25.39 23.85
N VAL A 466 16.49 24.61 24.90
CA VAL A 466 15.45 23.57 24.85
C VAL A 466 14.10 24.15 24.42
N ALA A 467 13.77 25.37 24.87
CA ALA A 467 12.53 26.04 24.51
C ALA A 467 12.47 26.39 23.01
N GLU A 468 13.59 26.83 22.42
CA GLU A 468 13.68 27.11 20.99
C GLU A 468 13.55 25.83 20.15
N LEU A 469 14.25 24.76 20.53
CA LEU A 469 14.16 23.46 19.88
C LEU A 469 12.73 22.90 19.96
N ARG A 470 12.09 23.02 21.13
CA ARG A 470 10.70 22.60 21.33
C ARG A 470 9.74 23.36 20.42
N ASN A 471 9.91 24.68 20.31
CA ASN A 471 9.09 25.49 19.42
C ASN A 471 9.29 25.09 17.95
N MET A 472 10.51 24.71 17.53
CA MET A 472 10.74 24.18 16.18
C MET A 472 9.98 22.88 15.92
N ILE A 473 9.92 21.96 16.89
CA ILE A 473 9.09 20.73 16.81
C ILE A 473 7.61 21.10 16.66
N ASP A 474 7.11 22.04 17.49
CA ASP A 474 5.71 22.47 17.46
C ASP A 474 5.33 23.07 16.09
N GLU A 475 6.20 23.91 15.52
CA GLU A 475 5.99 24.50 14.19
C GLU A 475 6.03 23.46 13.06
N CYS A 476 6.96 22.48 13.12
CA CYS A 476 6.96 21.35 12.20
C CYS A 476 5.64 20.57 12.28
N SER A 477 5.15 20.29 13.49
CA SER A 477 3.91 19.56 13.70
C SER A 477 2.67 20.31 13.21
N LYS A 478 2.61 21.63 13.43
CA LYS A 478 1.53 22.49 12.90
C LYS A 478 1.54 22.50 11.37
N TYR A 479 2.71 22.67 10.76
CA TYR A 479 2.85 22.73 9.31
C TYR A 479 2.51 21.41 8.63
N HIS A 480 2.98 20.28 9.18
CA HIS A 480 2.67 18.95 8.65
C HIS A 480 1.17 18.65 8.72
N ARG A 481 0.51 18.97 9.85
CA ARG A 481 -0.96 18.85 9.96
C ARG A 481 -1.70 19.68 8.90
N ARG A 482 -1.20 20.89 8.60
CA ARG A 482 -1.76 21.70 7.52
C ARG A 482 -1.61 21.03 6.16
N LEU A 483 -0.44 20.46 5.86
CA LEU A 483 -0.22 19.72 4.61
C LEU A 483 -1.12 18.48 4.51
N GLN A 484 -1.32 17.75 5.61
CA GLN A 484 -2.25 16.62 5.66
C GLN A 484 -3.68 17.03 5.32
N LEU A 485 -4.16 18.13 5.90
CA LEU A 485 -5.49 18.67 5.58
C LEU A 485 -5.57 19.15 4.13
N GLU A 486 -4.55 19.84 3.63
CA GLU A 486 -4.50 20.29 2.23
C GLU A 486 -4.52 19.10 1.27
N ALA A 487 -3.70 18.07 1.51
CA ALA A 487 -3.64 16.87 0.69
C ALA A 487 -4.95 16.07 0.71
N ALA A 488 -5.56 15.86 1.88
CA ALA A 488 -6.85 15.18 2.01
C ALA A 488 -7.99 15.91 1.30
N LEU A 489 -7.87 17.25 1.16
CA LEU A 489 -8.79 18.10 0.40
C LEU A 489 -8.43 18.23 -1.10
N GLY A 490 -7.46 17.44 -1.59
CA GLY A 490 -7.00 17.48 -2.99
C GLY A 490 -6.27 18.78 -3.37
N LYS A 491 -5.68 19.47 -2.39
CA LYS A 491 -4.92 20.73 -2.58
C LYS A 491 -3.41 20.55 -2.55
N GLY A 492 -2.94 19.30 -2.59
CA GLY A 492 -1.54 19.03 -2.92
C GLY A 492 -1.25 19.43 -4.37
N PHE A 493 0.04 19.48 -4.71
CA PHE A 493 0.46 19.91 -6.06
C PHE A 493 0.85 18.72 -6.95
N ASP A 494 1.23 17.59 -6.36
CA ASP A 494 1.84 16.46 -7.09
C ASP A 494 0.86 15.87 -8.12
N ARG A 495 -0.38 15.57 -7.71
CA ARG A 495 -1.40 15.05 -8.66
C ARG A 495 -1.80 16.05 -9.73
N HIS A 496 -1.88 17.33 -9.39
CA HIS A 496 -2.18 18.37 -10.38
C HIS A 496 -1.07 18.47 -11.44
N LEU A 497 0.20 18.56 -11.02
CA LEU A 497 1.33 18.60 -11.96
C LEU A 497 1.42 17.32 -12.80
N PHE A 498 1.19 16.15 -12.19
CA PHE A 498 1.13 14.88 -12.89
C PHE A 498 0.03 14.87 -13.97
N ALA A 499 -1.18 15.32 -13.65
CA ALA A 499 -2.28 15.38 -14.62
C ALA A 499 -1.98 16.34 -15.78
N LEU A 500 -1.33 17.48 -15.52
CA LEU A 500 -0.90 18.40 -16.59
C LEU A 500 0.16 17.75 -17.49
N LYS A 501 1.12 17.02 -16.91
CA LYS A 501 2.12 16.26 -17.66
C LYS A 501 1.47 15.17 -18.51
N HIS A 502 0.57 14.38 -17.94
CA HIS A 502 -0.17 13.32 -18.63
C HIS A 502 -1.02 13.89 -19.77
N LEU A 503 -1.68 15.04 -19.56
CA LEU A 503 -2.44 15.72 -20.60
C LEU A 503 -1.55 16.17 -21.78
N SER A 504 -0.34 16.66 -21.49
CA SER A 504 0.62 17.02 -22.55
C SER A 504 1.04 15.78 -23.36
N VAL A 505 1.36 14.69 -22.68
CA VAL A 505 1.78 13.42 -23.33
C VAL A 505 0.66 12.83 -24.17
N SER A 506 -0.56 12.75 -23.63
CA SER A 506 -1.71 12.15 -24.32
C SER A 506 -2.11 12.91 -25.59
N ARG A 507 -1.76 14.19 -25.71
CA ARG A 507 -1.97 15.02 -26.91
C ARG A 507 -0.85 14.93 -27.94
N GLY A 508 0.29 14.37 -27.58
CA GLY A 508 1.51 14.46 -28.37
C GLY A 508 2.13 15.86 -28.39
N ASP A 509 1.79 16.71 -27.42
CA ASP A 509 2.39 18.05 -27.28
C ASP A 509 3.87 17.92 -26.85
N PRO A 510 4.76 18.83 -27.27
CA PRO A 510 6.13 18.89 -26.74
C PRO A 510 6.13 18.99 -25.22
N MET A 511 6.98 18.20 -24.55
CA MET A 511 7.05 18.17 -23.10
C MET A 511 7.45 19.56 -22.54
N PRO A 512 6.63 20.18 -21.67
CA PRO A 512 6.99 21.44 -21.03
C PRO A 512 8.31 21.37 -20.26
N GLU A 513 9.11 22.43 -20.33
CA GLU A 513 10.44 22.53 -19.70
C GLU A 513 10.41 22.26 -18.19
N LEU A 514 9.33 22.66 -17.50
CA LEU A 514 9.12 22.36 -16.08
C LEU A 514 9.31 20.87 -15.75
N PHE A 515 8.83 19.98 -16.61
CA PHE A 515 8.89 18.53 -16.38
C PHE A 515 10.21 17.90 -16.83
N LEU A 516 11.02 18.63 -17.61
CA LEU A 516 12.37 18.25 -18.02
C LEU A 516 13.43 18.75 -17.03
N ASP A 517 13.11 19.77 -16.25
CA ASP A 517 14.03 20.36 -15.28
C ASP A 517 14.51 19.35 -14.23
N SER A 518 15.81 19.48 -13.88
CA SER A 518 16.46 18.59 -12.93
C SER A 518 15.86 18.66 -11.52
N ALA A 519 15.26 19.77 -11.11
CA ALA A 519 14.60 19.87 -9.82
C ALA A 519 13.28 19.10 -9.80
N TYR A 520 12.51 19.10 -10.89
CA TYR A 520 11.31 18.27 -11.01
C TYR A 520 11.66 16.78 -11.02
N GLN A 521 12.73 16.38 -11.70
CA GLN A 521 13.23 15.00 -11.64
C GLN A 521 13.64 14.59 -10.21
N LYS A 522 14.44 15.42 -9.53
CA LYS A 522 14.84 15.18 -8.12
C LYS A 522 13.66 15.16 -7.16
N LEU A 523 12.63 15.97 -7.40
CA LEU A 523 11.40 15.99 -6.60
C LEU A 523 10.64 14.66 -6.69
N ASN A 524 10.66 14.02 -7.85
CA ASN A 524 9.98 12.74 -8.11
C ASN A 524 10.89 11.52 -7.89
N HIS A 525 12.19 11.72 -7.65
CA HIS A 525 13.10 10.69 -7.17
C HIS A 525 12.97 10.54 -5.64
N ILE A 526 12.03 9.71 -5.20
CA ILE A 526 11.62 9.60 -3.79
C ILE A 526 12.52 8.62 -3.03
N ILE A 527 13.54 9.15 -2.36
CA ILE A 527 14.42 8.34 -1.50
C ILE A 527 13.71 7.94 -0.20
N LEU A 528 12.89 8.81 0.40
CA LEU A 528 12.09 8.46 1.59
C LEU A 528 10.63 8.27 1.21
N SER A 529 10.24 7.04 0.88
CA SER A 529 8.84 6.70 0.65
C SER A 529 8.22 6.17 1.93
N THR A 530 7.19 6.84 2.43
CA THR A 530 6.57 6.52 3.72
C THR A 530 5.08 6.26 3.59
N SER A 531 4.57 5.32 4.37
CA SER A 531 3.15 5.03 4.46
C SER A 531 2.80 4.51 5.85
N THR A 532 1.61 4.85 6.32
CA THR A 532 1.11 4.37 7.61
C THR A 532 -0.24 3.68 7.46
N LEU A 533 -0.42 2.59 8.22
CA LEU A 533 -1.64 1.79 8.24
C LEU A 533 -1.98 1.48 9.69
N HIS A 534 -2.81 2.32 10.31
CA HIS A 534 -3.25 2.12 11.68
C HIS A 534 -4.54 1.28 11.73
N SER A 535 -4.47 0.08 12.30
CA SER A 535 -5.64 -0.74 12.60
C SER A 535 -5.33 -1.77 13.69
N PRO A 536 -6.29 -2.11 14.58
CA PRO A 536 -6.13 -3.20 15.55
C PRO A 536 -6.02 -4.60 14.91
N ALA A 537 -6.36 -4.75 13.62
CA ALA A 537 -6.19 -6.01 12.90
C ALA A 537 -4.77 -6.21 12.36
N VAL A 538 -4.00 -5.12 12.23
CA VAL A 538 -2.71 -5.12 11.55
C VAL A 538 -1.60 -5.30 12.58
N HIS A 539 -0.73 -6.28 12.34
CA HIS A 539 0.51 -6.45 13.08
C HIS A 539 1.62 -5.61 12.45
N LEU A 540 1.81 -5.77 11.14
CA LEU A 540 2.84 -5.11 10.35
C LEU A 540 2.35 -4.77 8.94
N GLY A 541 2.96 -3.77 8.31
CA GLY A 541 2.82 -3.53 6.87
C GLY A 541 4.18 -3.20 6.26
N GLY A 542 4.31 -3.34 4.95
CA GLY A 542 5.55 -3.03 4.26
C GLY A 542 5.42 -3.03 2.74
N PHE A 543 6.40 -2.43 2.10
CA PHE A 543 6.50 -2.30 0.65
C PHE A 543 7.97 -2.09 0.28
N GLY A 544 8.36 -2.36 -0.97
CA GLY A 544 9.74 -2.13 -1.42
C GLY A 544 10.06 -0.65 -1.66
N PRO A 545 11.35 -0.28 -1.78
CA PRO A 545 11.73 1.07 -2.18
C PRO A 545 11.25 1.40 -3.60
N VAL A 546 10.82 2.64 -3.82
CA VAL A 546 10.34 3.11 -5.13
C VAL A 546 11.45 3.62 -6.05
N VAL A 547 12.69 3.70 -5.54
CA VAL A 547 13.92 4.00 -6.29
C VAL A 547 15.08 3.15 -5.76
N PRO A 548 16.12 2.85 -6.57
CA PRO A 548 17.19 1.93 -6.18
C PRO A 548 18.00 2.35 -4.94
N ASP A 549 18.17 3.65 -4.71
CA ASP A 549 18.88 4.25 -3.57
C ASP A 549 17.93 4.73 -2.46
N GLY A 550 16.67 4.27 -2.49
CA GLY A 550 15.62 4.68 -1.57
C GLY A 550 15.32 3.70 -0.43
N PHE A 551 14.40 4.11 0.41
CA PHE A 551 13.83 3.34 1.50
C PHE A 551 12.30 3.30 1.39
N GLY A 552 11.72 2.11 1.55
CA GLY A 552 10.28 1.93 1.78
C GLY A 552 10.01 1.81 3.27
N ILE A 553 9.29 2.76 3.86
CA ILE A 553 9.10 2.87 5.31
C ILE A 553 7.60 2.74 5.64
N GLY A 554 7.19 1.54 6.05
CA GLY A 554 5.87 1.28 6.62
C GLY A 554 5.89 1.50 8.13
N TYR A 555 5.19 2.51 8.66
CA TYR A 555 5.27 2.85 10.08
C TYR A 555 3.92 2.90 10.80
N ASN A 556 3.97 2.72 12.12
CA ASN A 556 2.86 2.94 13.03
C ASN A 556 3.35 3.63 14.30
N VAL A 557 2.54 4.57 14.80
CA VAL A 557 2.74 5.17 16.12
C VAL A 557 1.67 4.60 17.06
N PHE A 558 2.07 3.55 17.79
CA PHE A 558 1.23 2.88 18.78
C PHE A 558 1.11 3.75 20.03
N ASP A 559 0.22 3.37 20.96
CA ASP A 559 -0.08 4.18 22.14
C ASP A 559 1.17 4.45 23.01
N THR A 560 2.04 3.45 23.16
CA THR A 560 3.22 3.50 24.04
C THR A 560 4.57 3.39 23.32
N TRP A 561 4.59 3.08 22.02
CA TRP A 561 5.83 2.90 21.25
C TRP A 561 5.65 3.30 19.78
N VAL A 562 6.76 3.49 19.07
CA VAL A 562 6.79 3.76 17.61
C VAL A 562 7.45 2.59 16.91
N GLY A 563 6.86 2.10 15.82
CA GLY A 563 7.40 1.00 15.03
C GLY A 563 7.50 1.34 13.54
N CYS A 564 8.54 0.85 12.88
CA CYS A 564 8.54 0.81 11.42
C CYS A 564 9.19 -0.46 10.86
N ASN A 565 8.66 -0.87 9.72
CA ASN A 565 9.25 -1.81 8.79
C ASN A 565 9.94 -1.03 7.68
N THR A 566 11.25 -1.17 7.56
CA THR A 566 12.03 -0.45 6.56
C THR A 566 12.66 -1.41 5.57
N THR A 567 12.45 -1.17 4.29
CA THR A 567 13.04 -1.90 3.17
C THR A 567 14.05 -1.02 2.43
N GLY A 568 15.06 -1.64 1.83
CA GLY A 568 16.13 -0.95 1.10
C GLY A 568 17.01 -1.93 0.34
N TYR A 569 17.56 -1.52 -0.80
CA TYR A 569 18.52 -2.34 -1.56
C TYR A 569 19.96 -2.23 -1.03
N LEU A 570 20.22 -1.22 -0.19
CA LEU A 570 21.53 -0.90 0.35
C LEU A 570 21.56 -1.21 1.85
N ASN A 571 21.99 -2.42 2.21
CA ASN A 571 21.88 -2.94 3.59
C ASN A 571 22.64 -2.09 4.63
N ARG A 572 23.86 -1.61 4.31
CA ARG A 572 24.67 -0.83 5.25
C ARG A 572 24.02 0.52 5.53
N GLU A 573 23.54 1.17 4.48
CA GLU A 573 22.84 2.44 4.52
C GLU A 573 21.52 2.32 5.28
N LEU A 574 20.80 1.21 5.11
CA LEU A 574 19.57 0.94 5.84
C LEU A 574 19.82 0.72 7.35
N GLN A 575 20.87 -0.01 7.72
CA GLN A 575 21.27 -0.15 9.13
C GLN A 575 21.66 1.18 9.75
N GLU A 576 22.45 1.98 9.03
CA GLU A 576 22.85 3.31 9.48
C GLU A 576 21.64 4.25 9.60
N PHE A 577 20.68 4.17 8.68
CA PHE A 577 19.43 4.93 8.73
C PHE A 577 18.66 4.64 10.03
N LEU A 578 18.46 3.38 10.38
CA LEU A 578 17.74 3.01 11.60
C LEU A 578 18.48 3.42 12.89
N ARG A 579 19.81 3.37 12.89
CA ARG A 579 20.62 3.90 14.01
C ARG A 579 20.44 5.41 14.15
N CYS A 580 20.47 6.14 13.03
CA CYS A 580 20.20 7.57 13.00
C CYS A 580 18.75 7.91 13.41
N LEU A 581 17.79 7.02 13.13
CA LEU A 581 16.39 7.17 13.54
C LEU A 581 16.24 7.05 15.05
N GLU A 582 16.92 6.10 15.69
CA GLU A 582 16.94 5.98 17.14
C GLU A 582 17.48 7.24 17.82
N TYR A 583 18.58 7.80 17.30
CA TYR A 583 19.12 9.06 17.82
C TYR A 583 18.17 10.22 17.60
N SER A 584 17.55 10.32 16.42
CA SER A 584 16.62 11.41 16.12
C SER A 584 15.39 11.37 17.02
N LEU A 585 14.83 10.18 17.27
CA LEU A 585 13.71 9.99 18.21
C LEU A 585 14.11 10.24 19.66
N THR A 586 15.33 9.83 20.06
CA THR A 586 15.86 10.10 21.40
C THR A 586 16.07 11.60 21.61
N ASP A 587 16.68 12.31 20.65
CA ASP A 587 16.89 13.76 20.72
C ASP A 587 15.54 14.51 20.82
N ILE A 588 14.53 14.08 20.05
CA ILE A 588 13.17 14.63 20.16
C ILE A 588 12.63 14.39 21.57
N LEU A 589 12.72 13.16 22.10
CA LEU A 589 12.25 12.84 23.44
C LEU A 589 12.93 13.72 24.51
N ASP A 590 14.24 13.89 24.45
CA ASP A 590 15.00 14.73 25.38
C ASP A 590 14.44 16.16 25.42
N VAL A 591 14.25 16.78 24.26
CA VAL A 591 13.69 18.13 24.17
C VAL A 591 12.23 18.19 24.68
N LEU A 592 11.42 17.17 24.38
CA LEU A 592 10.03 17.10 24.88
C LEU A 592 9.96 16.93 26.41
N GLU A 593 10.99 16.36 27.02
CA GLU A 593 11.13 16.19 28.48
C GLU A 593 11.91 17.32 29.15
N GLY A 594 12.26 18.38 28.40
CA GLY A 594 12.95 19.55 28.95
C GLY A 594 14.47 19.38 29.10
N ARG A 595 15.06 18.31 28.55
CA ARG A 595 16.50 18.04 28.60
C ARG A 595 17.23 18.72 27.44
N PRO A 596 18.45 19.26 27.67
CA PRO A 596 19.29 19.79 26.60
C PRO A 596 19.83 18.65 25.72
N LEU A 597 20.10 18.98 24.45
CA LEU A 597 20.82 18.07 23.55
C LEU A 597 22.30 18.03 23.97
N VAL A 598 22.81 16.84 24.28
CA VAL A 598 24.23 16.59 24.54
C VAL A 598 25.00 16.39 23.25
#